data_AF-A0A641ARW3-F1
#
_entry.id   AF-A0A641ARW3-F1
#
_cell.length_a   1.000
_cell.length_b   1.000
_cell.length_c   1.000
_cell.angle_alpha   90.00
_cell.angle_beta   90.00
_cell.angle_gamma   90.00
#
_symmetry.space_group_name_H-M   'P 1'
#
loop_
_entity.id
_entity.type
_entity.pdbx_description
1 polymer ?
#
loop_
_entity_poly.entity_id
_entity_poly.type
_entity_poly.pdbx_seq_one_letter_code
_entity_poly.pdbx_strand_id
1 'polypeptide(L)'
;MNALGGARSSGRASGGIHVTDLIVAQGPTGNESIVVPGLTAHAQPGEVVALRCPTRDVAAALVETLSGRRQAQYGLISVGASTSRRIAPRTPRGLVTVELDRVGNLDPSCRAIVVDAGTAPAGASVSEVHVLAGGGAAVLVVTADEQLAAAADRQVEVEPLTDPAASAVQDPIIALADLTELVTATLCAEGVAPRRAALVARVLVDADARGHFSHGVGLLPMYVDRIRAGGIDPVADPQWVSEMGVVKVLDAQGGFGQVAAELAAQTVAEDAAVSGIAAVGVRGNNHIGMLAAYRDSFTRHGVVGLVFNVSGPSVAAPGAGRATLGNDAVCLVAPLEGSRPFIVDFATGIVASGKIRDAAHRGRPVPPEWLVDRRGRPTTDPHQLDAGGAVPVFGGYKGLGVALITEVLAGVLAGATISPRVHKQRAEPDHPMDCSQMFIAFSPRAFGDPPIHELVDELREAVVRGYLGELPDVHLPEQQETAAEERAHRDGVRVPRAVVDQLGWDVGAP
;
A
#
# COMPACT_ATOMS: atom_id res chain seq x y z
N MET A 1 -25.48 -22.66 47.41
CA MET A 1 -26.30 -21.85 46.49
C MET A 1 -25.30 -21.01 45.70
N ASN A 2 -25.00 -21.36 44.45
CA ASN A 2 -25.82 -21.26 43.23
C ASN A 2 -25.97 -19.80 42.76
N ALA A 3 -25.82 -19.45 41.48
CA ALA A 3 -25.24 -20.16 40.33
C ALA A 3 -25.12 -19.21 39.10
N LEU A 4 -24.20 -19.52 38.18
CA LEU A 4 -24.26 -19.35 36.71
C LEU A 4 -24.64 -18.00 36.04
N GLY A 5 -23.87 -17.65 35.00
CA GLY A 5 -24.30 -16.85 33.84
C GLY A 5 -24.04 -15.33 33.91
N GLY A 6 -23.77 -14.64 32.80
CA GLY A 6 -23.55 -15.13 31.43
C GLY A 6 -23.64 -14.01 30.36
N ALA A 7 -23.38 -14.39 29.09
CA ALA A 7 -23.59 -13.63 27.85
C ALA A 7 -22.63 -12.46 27.47
N ARG A 8 -22.09 -12.55 26.23
CA ARG A 8 -21.75 -11.40 25.36
C ARG A 8 -23.08 -10.79 24.85
N SER A 9 -23.18 -9.58 24.29
CA SER A 9 -22.66 -9.22 22.95
C SER A 9 -23.26 -7.87 22.46
N SER A 10 -22.65 -7.30 21.40
CA SER A 10 -23.21 -6.28 20.48
C SER A 10 -23.56 -4.87 21.02
N GLY A 11 -23.43 -3.78 20.24
CA GLY A 11 -22.77 -3.64 18.94
C GLY A 11 -23.32 -2.48 18.07
N ARG A 12 -22.48 -1.98 17.14
CA ARG A 12 -22.80 -0.99 16.06
C ARG A 12 -23.14 0.44 16.55
N ALA A 13 -22.85 1.52 15.78
CA ALA A 13 -21.95 1.65 14.63
C ALA A 13 -21.48 3.11 14.41
N SER A 14 -20.29 3.23 13.82
CA SER A 14 -19.74 4.30 12.94
C SER A 14 -20.45 5.66 12.81
N GLY A 15 -19.68 6.74 12.97
CA GLY A 15 -20.05 8.10 12.61
C GLY A 15 -18.84 9.04 12.47
N GLY A 16 -17.83 8.65 11.70
CA GLY A 16 -16.56 9.40 11.58
C GLY A 16 -16.71 10.70 10.77
N ILE A 17 -16.17 11.80 11.29
CA ILE A 17 -16.08 13.10 10.61
C ILE A 17 -14.62 13.38 10.28
N HIS A 18 -14.31 13.64 9.00
CA HIS A 18 -13.01 14.18 8.61
C HIS A 18 -13.02 15.71 8.67
N VAL A 19 -12.02 16.27 9.34
CA VAL A 19 -11.81 17.72 9.50
C VAL A 19 -10.50 18.09 8.81
N THR A 20 -10.56 19.05 7.89
CA THR A 20 -9.41 19.43 7.03
C THR A 20 -8.62 20.64 7.49
N ASP A 21 -9.19 21.51 8.33
CA ASP A 21 -8.54 22.68 8.91
C ASP A 21 -9.17 23.02 10.29
N LEU A 22 -8.47 23.84 11.08
CA LEU A 22 -8.72 24.11 12.50
C LEU A 22 -10.19 24.40 12.86
N ILE A 23 -10.76 23.59 13.76
CA ILE A 23 -12.08 23.80 14.39
C ILE A 23 -11.88 23.98 15.90
N VAL A 24 -12.31 25.13 16.43
CA VAL A 24 -12.58 25.29 17.87
C VAL A 24 -13.98 24.72 18.14
N ALA A 25 -14.04 23.49 18.66
CA ALA A 25 -15.30 22.82 18.95
C ALA A 25 -15.73 23.09 20.40
N GLN A 26 -16.79 23.86 20.60
CA GLN A 26 -17.33 24.12 21.94
C GLN A 26 -18.12 22.91 22.45
N GLY A 27 -17.47 22.08 23.26
CA GLY A 27 -18.10 20.96 23.96
C GLY A 27 -18.92 21.39 25.19
N PRO A 28 -19.59 20.45 25.87
CA PRO A 28 -20.15 20.67 27.20
C PRO A 28 -19.06 21.04 28.22
N THR A 29 -19.42 21.77 29.26
CA THR A 29 -18.50 22.36 30.23
C THR A 29 -17.54 21.34 30.85
N GLY A 30 -16.24 21.62 30.83
CA GLY A 30 -15.20 20.84 31.53
C GLY A 30 -14.21 20.08 30.66
N ASN A 31 -14.24 20.23 29.33
CA ASN A 31 -13.20 19.67 28.45
C ASN A 31 -13.04 20.54 27.19
N GLU A 32 -11.90 21.21 27.04
CA GLU A 32 -11.62 22.13 25.94
C GLU A 32 -10.49 21.58 25.05
N SER A 33 -10.74 21.48 23.75
CA SER A 33 -9.84 20.82 22.79
C SER A 33 -9.29 21.80 21.76
N ILE A 34 -7.97 21.95 21.71
CA ILE A 34 -7.27 22.70 20.66
C ILE A 34 -6.84 21.71 19.56
N VAL A 35 -7.34 21.89 18.35
CA VAL A 35 -7.12 20.96 17.22
C VAL A 35 -6.30 21.63 16.13
N VAL A 36 -5.05 21.19 15.98
CA VAL A 36 -4.10 21.59 14.92
C VAL A 36 -3.85 20.35 14.03
N PRO A 37 -3.66 20.49 12.70
CA PRO A 37 -3.38 19.33 11.85
C PRO A 37 -2.21 18.49 12.37
N GLY A 38 -2.47 17.22 12.69
CA GLY A 38 -1.48 16.29 13.24
C GLY A 38 -1.22 16.37 14.75
N LEU A 39 -1.85 17.30 15.49
CA LEU A 39 -1.66 17.43 16.94
C LEU A 39 -2.99 17.68 17.67
N THR A 40 -3.35 16.73 18.54
CA THR A 40 -4.41 16.88 19.56
C THR A 40 -3.76 16.92 20.93
N ALA A 41 -4.01 17.99 21.69
CA ALA A 41 -3.62 18.09 23.09
C ALA A 41 -4.88 18.21 23.97
N HIS A 42 -4.85 17.56 25.12
CA HIS A 42 -5.85 17.69 26.17
C HIS A 42 -5.22 18.45 27.34
N ALA A 43 -6.00 19.32 27.98
CA ALA A 43 -5.59 20.05 29.17
C ALA A 43 -6.76 20.10 30.16
N GLN A 44 -6.50 19.82 31.43
CA GLN A 44 -7.45 20.00 32.53
C GLN A 44 -7.53 21.47 32.96
N PRO A 45 -8.64 21.89 33.59
CA PRO A 45 -8.74 23.22 34.22
C PRO A 45 -7.61 23.45 35.24
N GLY A 46 -6.59 24.20 34.83
CA GLY A 46 -5.37 24.45 35.63
C GLY A 46 -4.05 24.22 34.88
N GLU A 47 -4.05 23.46 33.78
CA GLU A 47 -2.83 22.96 33.14
C GLU A 47 -2.21 23.91 32.09
N VAL A 48 -0.88 24.01 32.15
CA VAL A 48 -0.03 24.91 31.34
C VAL A 48 0.51 24.17 30.11
N VAL A 49 0.13 24.62 28.90
CA VAL A 49 0.53 24.00 27.63
C VAL A 49 1.44 24.91 26.80
N ALA A 50 2.74 24.58 26.72
CA ALA A 50 3.73 25.30 25.93
C ALA A 50 3.99 24.63 24.56
N LEU A 51 4.14 25.44 23.51
CA LEU A 51 4.35 24.98 22.12
C LEU A 51 5.59 25.63 21.49
N ARG A 52 6.53 24.81 21.01
CA ARG A 52 7.74 25.25 20.30
C ARG A 52 7.50 25.26 18.79
N CYS A 53 7.84 26.38 18.14
CA CYS A 53 7.69 26.55 16.68
C CYS A 53 9.06 26.49 15.97
N PRO A 54 9.13 26.04 14.70
CA PRO A 54 10.40 25.85 13.98
C PRO A 54 11.03 27.15 13.45
N THR A 55 10.25 28.19 13.17
CA THR A 55 10.78 29.48 12.63
C THR A 55 10.10 30.71 13.23
N ARG A 56 10.76 31.88 13.10
CA ARG A 56 10.23 33.17 13.55
C ARG A 56 9.02 33.65 12.74
N ASP A 57 8.99 33.36 11.44
CA ASP A 57 7.87 33.75 10.56
C ASP A 57 6.59 32.98 10.93
N VAL A 58 6.72 31.69 11.28
CA VAL A 58 5.64 30.91 11.91
C VAL A 58 5.19 31.61 13.17
N ALA A 59 6.09 31.84 14.13
CA ALA A 59 5.75 32.48 15.41
C ALA A 59 5.10 33.87 15.25
N ALA A 60 5.42 34.61 14.20
CA ALA A 60 4.81 35.90 13.88
C ALA A 60 3.40 35.77 13.28
N ALA A 61 3.22 34.95 12.23
CA ALA A 61 1.91 34.69 11.62
C ALA A 61 0.93 34.05 12.61
N LEU A 62 1.49 33.18 13.47
CA LEU A 62 0.90 32.67 14.69
C LEU A 62 0.43 33.84 15.57
N VAL A 63 1.29 34.75 16.03
CA VAL A 63 0.86 35.93 16.84
C VAL A 63 -0.16 36.86 16.16
N GLU A 64 -0.17 36.99 14.83
CA GLU A 64 -1.11 37.84 14.08
C GLU A 64 -2.50 37.23 13.92
N THR A 65 -2.58 35.98 13.46
CA THR A 65 -3.83 35.20 13.54
C THR A 65 -4.22 35.03 15.00
N LEU A 66 -3.26 35.04 15.94
CA LEU A 66 -3.55 34.82 17.35
C LEU A 66 -4.40 35.97 17.85
N SER A 67 -3.83 37.16 17.88
CA SER A 67 -4.44 38.39 18.40
C SER A 67 -5.59 38.97 17.56
N GLY A 68 -6.24 38.16 16.70
CA GLY A 68 -7.38 38.56 15.88
C GLY A 68 -7.06 39.59 14.79
N ARG A 69 -5.77 39.82 14.48
CA ARG A 69 -5.32 40.78 13.45
C ARG A 69 -5.33 40.20 12.04
N ARG A 70 -5.39 38.87 11.92
CA ARG A 70 -5.55 38.14 10.66
C ARG A 70 -6.76 37.19 10.74
N GLN A 71 -7.52 37.11 9.65
CA GLN A 71 -8.79 36.37 9.62
C GLN A 71 -8.56 34.89 9.26
N ALA A 72 -8.88 33.99 10.19
CA ALA A 72 -8.82 32.54 9.96
C ALA A 72 -9.73 32.12 8.80
N GLN A 73 -9.21 31.27 7.90
CA GLN A 73 -9.96 30.72 6.78
C GLN A 73 -10.54 29.35 7.15
N TYR A 74 -11.86 29.28 7.31
CA TYR A 74 -12.55 28.04 7.67
C TYR A 74 -12.91 27.23 6.42
N GLY A 75 -12.51 25.95 6.40
CA GLY A 75 -12.92 24.99 5.39
C GLY A 75 -14.44 24.71 5.43
N LEU A 76 -15.00 24.24 4.31
CA LEU A 76 -16.43 24.00 4.16
C LEU A 76 -16.78 22.57 4.58
N ILE A 77 -17.41 22.43 5.75
CA ILE A 77 -17.83 21.14 6.32
C ILE A 77 -19.14 20.69 5.65
N SER A 78 -19.13 19.47 5.09
CA SER A 78 -20.32 18.83 4.52
C SER A 78 -20.61 17.51 5.25
N VAL A 79 -21.77 17.46 5.89
CA VAL A 79 -22.39 16.22 6.43
C VAL A 79 -23.63 15.91 5.58
N GLY A 80 -24.23 14.72 5.73
CA GLY A 80 -25.37 14.24 4.94
C GLY A 80 -26.54 15.21 4.80
N ALA A 81 -27.31 15.03 3.73
CA ALA A 81 -28.13 16.08 3.11
C ALA A 81 -29.24 16.71 3.98
N SER A 82 -28.98 17.90 4.53
CA SER A 82 -29.90 19.06 4.43
C SER A 82 -29.23 20.38 4.81
N THR A 83 -29.46 21.43 4.01
CA THR A 83 -29.13 22.85 4.24
C THR A 83 -27.79 23.18 4.92
N SER A 84 -26.78 23.52 4.12
CA SER A 84 -25.53 24.12 4.60
C SER A 84 -25.79 25.42 5.39
N ARG A 85 -25.27 25.48 6.62
CA ARG A 85 -25.50 26.62 7.54
C ARG A 85 -24.20 27.40 7.77
N ARG A 86 -24.15 28.66 7.31
CA ARG A 86 -23.01 29.55 7.54
C ARG A 86 -23.03 30.05 8.99
N ILE A 87 -22.08 29.59 9.80
CA ILE A 87 -21.90 30.08 11.17
C ILE A 87 -21.26 31.47 11.11
N ALA A 88 -21.93 32.49 11.64
CA ALA A 88 -21.34 33.82 11.81
C ALA A 88 -20.53 33.86 13.12
N PRO A 89 -19.31 34.42 13.13
CA PRO A 89 -18.48 34.43 14.33
C PRO A 89 -19.09 35.36 15.40
N ARG A 90 -19.30 34.83 16.61
CA ARG A 90 -19.33 35.64 17.83
C ARG A 90 -17.91 35.73 18.35
N THR A 91 -17.31 36.92 18.29
CA THR A 91 -15.95 37.17 18.81
C THR A 91 -15.88 36.88 20.30
N PRO A 92 -15.09 35.89 20.76
CA PRO A 92 -14.81 35.71 22.17
C PRO A 92 -13.96 36.88 22.69
N ARG A 93 -14.21 37.33 23.93
CA ARG A 93 -13.34 38.31 24.58
C ARG A 93 -12.16 37.56 25.20
N GLY A 94 -10.96 37.88 24.74
CA GLY A 94 -9.77 37.07 25.01
C GLY A 94 -9.69 35.92 24.02
N LEU A 95 -8.94 36.11 22.92
CA LEU A 95 -8.66 35.05 21.95
C LEU A 95 -7.28 35.29 21.33
N VAL A 96 -6.49 34.20 21.31
CA VAL A 96 -5.10 34.12 20.84
C VAL A 96 -4.97 32.75 20.08
N THR A 97 -5.24 32.72 18.74
CA THR A 97 -5.22 31.64 17.64
C THR A 97 -3.93 31.33 16.76
N VAL A 98 -3.56 30.08 16.46
CA VAL A 98 -2.26 29.70 15.78
C VAL A 98 -2.20 29.80 14.22
N GLU A 99 -1.00 29.91 13.61
CA GLU A 99 -0.74 29.74 12.14
C GLU A 99 0.68 29.16 11.79
N LEU A 100 0.98 28.86 10.51
CA LEU A 100 1.95 27.86 10.00
C LEU A 100 2.96 28.40 8.95
N ASP A 101 3.92 27.58 8.49
CA ASP A 101 4.78 27.89 7.33
C ASP A 101 4.26 27.35 5.99
N ARG A 102 5.01 27.68 4.92
CA ARG A 102 4.53 27.73 3.53
C ARG A 102 4.24 26.36 2.90
N VAL A 103 4.53 25.24 3.56
CA VAL A 103 4.14 23.89 3.09
C VAL A 103 3.50 23.04 4.20
N GLY A 104 2.92 23.67 5.23
CA GLY A 104 1.77 23.11 5.97
C GLY A 104 1.97 21.81 6.77
N ASN A 105 3.21 21.40 7.05
CA ASN A 105 3.53 20.22 7.85
C ASN A 105 4.19 20.61 9.19
N LEU A 106 4.00 19.80 10.22
CA LEU A 106 4.71 19.94 11.50
C LEU A 106 6.13 19.34 11.40
N ASP A 107 7.10 20.03 12.00
CA ASP A 107 8.48 19.54 12.13
C ASP A 107 8.55 18.40 13.18
N PRO A 108 9.12 17.22 12.86
CA PRO A 108 9.18 16.08 13.78
C PRO A 108 10.12 16.27 14.98
N SER A 109 10.88 17.37 15.06
CA SER A 109 11.65 17.78 16.25
C SER A 109 10.81 18.49 17.32
N CYS A 110 9.55 18.83 17.01
CA CYS A 110 8.60 19.41 17.97
C CYS A 110 8.28 18.42 19.11
N ARG A 111 8.75 18.73 20.32
CA ARG A 111 8.30 18.05 21.56
C ARG A 111 7.36 18.97 22.33
N ALA A 112 6.18 18.46 22.67
CA ALA A 112 5.37 19.00 23.76
C ALA A 112 5.99 18.55 25.10
N ILE A 113 5.94 19.42 26.11
CA ILE A 113 6.34 19.09 27.49
C ILE A 113 5.16 19.49 28.38
N VAL A 114 4.58 18.50 29.06
CA VAL A 114 3.63 18.74 30.16
C VAL A 114 4.45 18.85 31.43
N VAL A 115 4.22 19.89 32.23
CA VAL A 115 4.89 20.11 33.51
C VAL A 115 3.85 20.01 34.61
N ASP A 116 3.98 19.02 35.49
CA ASP A 116 3.17 18.93 36.70
C ASP A 116 3.56 20.10 37.63
N ALA A 117 2.60 20.99 37.86
CA ALA A 117 2.77 22.18 38.70
C ALA A 117 2.53 21.90 40.19
N GLY A 118 2.50 20.64 40.63
CA GLY A 118 2.28 20.31 42.03
C GLY A 118 3.32 20.90 42.99
N THR A 119 4.61 20.94 42.61
CA THR A 119 5.70 21.05 43.59
C THR A 119 7.08 21.56 43.05
N ALA A 120 7.69 22.62 43.64
CA ALA A 120 9.09 23.09 43.39
C ALA A 120 9.74 23.92 44.56
N PRO A 121 10.98 23.66 45.04
CA PRO A 121 11.62 24.51 46.06
C PRO A 121 12.71 25.44 45.47
N ALA A 122 12.55 26.74 45.71
CA ALA A 122 13.57 27.81 45.71
C ALA A 122 14.80 27.67 44.77
N GLY A 123 14.79 28.36 43.62
CA GLY A 123 16.02 28.60 42.84
C GLY A 123 15.85 29.46 41.60
N ALA A 124 15.01 29.02 40.66
CA ALA A 124 14.87 29.64 39.34
C ALA A 124 14.02 30.92 39.37
N SER A 125 14.41 31.92 38.58
CA SER A 125 13.73 33.23 38.48
C SER A 125 13.13 33.47 37.10
N VAL A 126 12.12 34.35 37.00
CA VAL A 126 11.45 34.75 35.74
C VAL A 126 12.46 35.27 34.68
N SER A 127 13.64 35.70 35.11
CA SER A 127 14.79 36.07 34.27
C SER A 127 15.25 34.93 33.35
N GLU A 128 15.26 33.68 33.82
CA GLU A 128 15.82 32.54 33.06
C GLU A 128 14.88 32.09 31.93
N VAL A 129 13.57 32.29 32.10
CA VAL A 129 12.58 32.13 31.03
C VAL A 129 12.84 33.13 29.88
N HIS A 130 13.30 34.35 30.19
CA HIS A 130 13.74 35.32 29.18
C HIS A 130 15.08 34.95 28.53
N VAL A 131 16.00 34.29 29.24
CA VAL A 131 17.25 33.79 28.64
C VAL A 131 16.95 32.71 27.59
N LEU A 132 16.01 31.80 27.86
CA LEU A 132 15.55 30.81 26.89
C LEU A 132 14.85 31.45 25.69
N ALA A 133 14.07 32.52 25.88
CA ALA A 133 13.46 33.27 24.78
C ALA A 133 14.49 33.92 23.84
N GLY A 134 15.69 34.24 24.34
CA GLY A 134 16.81 34.75 23.52
C GLY A 134 17.23 33.80 22.39
N GLY A 135 16.99 32.49 22.54
CA GLY A 135 17.24 31.48 21.51
C GLY A 135 16.19 31.42 20.38
N GLY A 136 15.10 32.19 20.47
CA GLY A 136 14.03 32.21 19.46
C GLY A 136 12.91 31.19 19.67
N ALA A 137 12.70 30.72 20.91
CA ALA A 137 11.51 29.95 21.30
C ALA A 137 10.34 30.87 21.71
N ALA A 138 9.12 30.34 21.61
CA ALA A 138 7.91 30.93 22.19
C ALA A 138 7.37 30.00 23.30
N VAL A 139 6.61 30.55 24.23
CA VAL A 139 5.95 29.82 25.32
C VAL A 139 4.50 30.29 25.38
N LEU A 140 3.58 29.34 25.54
CA LEU A 140 2.17 29.59 25.83
C LEU A 140 1.88 29.08 27.25
N VAL A 141 0.99 29.77 27.96
CA VAL A 141 0.60 29.45 29.33
C VAL A 141 -0.91 29.63 29.44
N VAL A 142 -1.58 28.63 30.03
CA VAL A 142 -3.02 28.62 30.30
C VAL A 142 -3.20 28.07 31.71
N THR A 143 -4.21 28.56 32.43
CA THR A 143 -4.72 27.97 33.67
C THR A 143 -6.15 28.47 33.86
N ALA A 144 -6.97 27.72 34.60
CA ALA A 144 -8.38 28.01 34.81
C ALA A 144 -8.76 28.16 36.32
N ASP A 145 -7.76 28.21 37.20
CA ASP A 145 -7.95 28.40 38.64
C ASP A 145 -7.20 29.66 39.12
N GLU A 146 -7.93 30.62 39.71
CA GLU A 146 -7.39 31.91 40.15
C GLU A 146 -6.57 31.85 41.45
N GLN A 147 -6.59 30.74 42.20
CA GLN A 147 -5.80 30.56 43.43
C GLN A 147 -4.62 29.60 43.25
N LEU A 148 -4.76 28.57 42.40
CA LEU A 148 -3.69 27.61 42.10
C LEU A 148 -2.45 28.30 41.48
N ALA A 149 -2.67 29.37 40.72
CA ALA A 149 -1.63 30.20 40.10
C ALA A 149 -0.67 30.91 41.10
N ALA A 150 -0.86 30.77 42.42
CA ALA A 150 -0.16 31.54 43.44
C ALA A 150 0.75 30.74 44.41
N ALA A 151 0.90 29.40 44.33
CA ALA A 151 1.21 28.62 45.56
C ALA A 151 2.16 27.37 45.58
N ALA A 152 2.71 26.80 44.49
CA ALA A 152 3.19 25.38 44.49
C ALA A 152 4.69 25.05 44.83
N ASP A 153 4.96 23.99 45.64
CA ASP A 153 6.22 23.68 46.41
C ASP A 153 6.24 22.19 46.96
N ARG A 154 7.17 21.19 46.78
CA ARG A 154 8.62 21.02 46.38
C ARG A 154 8.96 19.74 45.52
N GLN A 155 9.40 19.89 44.25
CA GLN A 155 10.11 18.97 43.29
C GLN A 155 9.61 17.52 43.02
N VAL A 156 9.79 17.04 41.77
CA VAL A 156 9.64 15.63 41.35
C VAL A 156 10.84 15.17 40.51
N GLU A 157 11.42 14.00 40.83
CA GLU A 157 12.41 13.29 39.99
C GLU A 157 11.72 12.26 39.08
N VAL A 158 12.21 12.10 37.85
CA VAL A 158 11.75 11.07 36.89
C VAL A 158 12.98 10.47 36.21
N GLU A 159 13.11 9.13 36.26
CA GLU A 159 14.21 8.43 35.60
C GLU A 159 14.12 8.55 34.06
N PRO A 160 15.26 8.64 33.34
CA PRO A 160 15.26 8.83 31.91
C PRO A 160 14.80 7.57 31.17
N LEU A 161 13.69 7.68 30.42
CA LEU A 161 13.35 6.71 29.38
C LEU A 161 14.49 6.61 28.37
N THR A 162 15.02 5.41 28.19
CA THR A 162 16.17 5.12 27.32
C THR A 162 15.88 5.35 25.84
N ASP A 163 16.93 5.71 25.12
CA ASP A 163 16.94 6.03 23.69
C ASP A 163 16.20 5.00 22.81
N PRO A 164 15.26 5.40 21.93
CA PRO A 164 14.50 4.49 21.04
C PRO A 164 15.34 3.86 19.90
N ALA A 165 16.64 3.69 20.10
CA ALA A 165 17.51 2.85 19.28
C ALA A 165 17.42 1.33 19.64
N ALA A 166 16.65 0.97 20.68
CA ALA A 166 16.72 -0.36 21.31
C ALA A 166 15.36 -1.08 21.52
N SER A 167 14.45 -1.08 20.53
CA SER A 167 13.48 -2.18 20.33
C SER A 167 12.77 -2.09 18.96
N ALA A 168 13.49 -2.33 17.87
CA ALA A 168 12.85 -2.63 16.60
C ALA A 168 12.47 -4.12 16.59
N VAL A 169 11.16 -4.44 16.67
CA VAL A 169 10.70 -5.83 16.55
C VAL A 169 11.06 -6.32 15.15
N GLN A 170 11.95 -7.30 15.07
CA GLN A 170 12.49 -7.73 13.78
C GLN A 170 11.43 -8.51 12.98
N ASP A 171 11.34 -8.18 11.69
CA ASP A 171 10.62 -8.95 10.68
C ASP A 171 11.23 -10.36 10.61
N PRO A 172 10.49 -11.43 10.95
CA PRO A 172 11.03 -12.78 10.96
C PRO A 172 11.39 -13.24 9.55
N ILE A 173 12.42 -14.07 9.47
CA ILE A 173 12.80 -14.77 8.25
C ILE A 173 12.25 -16.18 8.35
N ILE A 174 11.44 -16.58 7.38
CA ILE A 174 10.68 -17.84 7.37
C ILE A 174 11.11 -18.66 6.15
N ALA A 175 11.33 -19.97 6.32
CA ALA A 175 11.66 -20.84 5.20
C ALA A 175 10.47 -20.98 4.23
N LEU A 176 10.75 -21.18 2.94
CA LEU A 176 9.70 -21.22 1.91
C LEU A 176 8.67 -22.35 2.12
N ALA A 177 9.08 -23.48 2.70
CA ALA A 177 8.18 -24.57 3.05
C ALA A 177 7.21 -24.15 4.17
N ASP A 178 7.75 -23.78 5.33
CA ASP A 178 7.01 -23.33 6.52
C ASP A 178 6.03 -22.18 6.17
N LEU A 179 6.48 -21.23 5.35
CA LEU A 179 5.63 -20.12 4.89
C LEU A 179 4.50 -20.60 3.97
N THR A 180 4.76 -21.56 3.08
CA THR A 180 3.72 -22.16 2.25
C THR A 180 2.68 -22.91 3.11
N GLU A 181 3.12 -23.60 4.15
CA GLU A 181 2.23 -24.28 5.10
C GLU A 181 1.38 -23.28 5.91
N LEU A 182 1.99 -22.22 6.44
CA LEU A 182 1.29 -21.14 7.17
C LEU A 182 0.22 -20.45 6.32
N VAL A 183 0.57 -20.07 5.07
CA VAL A 183 -0.39 -19.46 4.13
C VAL A 183 -1.52 -20.43 3.77
N THR A 184 -1.19 -21.71 3.55
CA THR A 184 -2.18 -22.76 3.26
C THR A 184 -3.14 -22.96 4.44
N ALA A 185 -2.62 -23.04 5.66
CA ALA A 185 -3.41 -23.22 6.88
C ALA A 185 -4.35 -22.03 7.12
N THR A 186 -3.87 -20.79 6.97
CA THR A 186 -4.71 -19.58 7.05
C THR A 186 -5.85 -19.59 6.03
N LEU A 187 -5.59 -19.94 4.77
CA LEU A 187 -6.64 -20.00 3.75
C LEU A 187 -7.64 -21.13 4.00
N CYS A 188 -7.19 -22.29 4.50
CA CYS A 188 -8.09 -23.36 4.92
C CYS A 188 -8.98 -22.99 6.11
N ALA A 189 -8.49 -22.14 7.04
CA ALA A 189 -9.30 -21.63 8.15
C ALA A 189 -10.45 -20.72 7.67
N GLU A 190 -10.26 -19.98 6.56
CA GLU A 190 -11.31 -19.22 5.89
C GLU A 190 -12.18 -20.07 4.92
N GLY A 191 -12.10 -21.40 5.00
CA GLY A 191 -12.93 -22.33 4.24
C GLY A 191 -12.45 -22.67 2.82
N VAL A 192 -11.25 -22.23 2.42
CA VAL A 192 -10.68 -22.57 1.10
C VAL A 192 -10.25 -24.04 1.07
N ALA A 193 -10.69 -24.78 0.06
CA ALA A 193 -10.33 -26.18 -0.12
C ALA A 193 -8.79 -26.38 -0.20
N PRO A 194 -8.18 -27.38 0.48
CA PRO A 194 -6.72 -27.48 0.64
C PRO A 194 -5.89 -27.40 -0.65
N ARG A 195 -6.37 -27.99 -1.75
CA ARG A 195 -5.69 -27.91 -3.06
C ARG A 195 -5.66 -26.47 -3.63
N ARG A 196 -6.71 -25.68 -3.40
CA ARG A 196 -6.75 -24.25 -3.80
C ARG A 196 -5.94 -23.39 -2.85
N ALA A 197 -6.01 -23.64 -1.54
CA ALA A 197 -5.20 -22.96 -0.54
C ALA A 197 -3.70 -23.11 -0.82
N ALA A 198 -3.24 -24.33 -1.11
CA ALA A 198 -1.84 -24.61 -1.47
C ALA A 198 -1.43 -23.96 -2.81
N LEU A 199 -2.33 -23.86 -3.79
CA LEU A 199 -2.07 -23.14 -5.05
C LEU A 199 -1.89 -21.64 -4.82
N VAL A 200 -2.79 -21.01 -4.06
CA VAL A 200 -2.68 -19.59 -3.70
C VAL A 200 -1.41 -19.34 -2.88
N ALA A 201 -1.11 -20.22 -1.92
CA ALA A 201 0.12 -20.17 -1.14
C ALA A 201 1.37 -20.21 -2.02
N ARG A 202 1.45 -21.18 -2.95
CA ARG A 202 2.56 -21.30 -3.92
C ARG A 202 2.78 -20.01 -4.70
N VAL A 203 1.72 -19.38 -5.22
CA VAL A 203 1.83 -18.14 -6.01
C VAL A 203 2.30 -16.94 -5.17
N LEU A 204 1.83 -16.83 -3.92
CA LEU A 204 2.27 -15.74 -3.03
C LEU A 204 3.72 -15.94 -2.57
N VAL A 205 4.11 -17.17 -2.22
CA VAL A 205 5.46 -17.48 -1.75
C VAL A 205 6.48 -17.42 -2.89
N ASP A 206 6.12 -17.81 -4.12
CA ASP A 206 6.96 -17.64 -5.31
C ASP A 206 7.23 -16.15 -5.63
N ALA A 207 6.23 -15.28 -5.44
CA ALA A 207 6.41 -13.84 -5.59
C ALA A 207 7.37 -13.27 -4.53
N ASP A 208 7.23 -13.64 -3.25
CA ASP A 208 8.17 -13.20 -2.21
C ASP A 208 9.59 -13.76 -2.44
N ALA A 209 9.71 -15.04 -2.82
CA ALA A 209 10.99 -15.67 -3.10
C ALA A 209 11.74 -14.93 -4.21
N ARG A 210 11.03 -14.55 -5.28
CA ARG A 210 11.58 -13.79 -6.42
C ARG A 210 11.68 -12.28 -6.16
N GLY A 211 11.45 -11.81 -4.94
CA GLY A 211 11.60 -10.40 -4.53
C GLY A 211 10.44 -9.47 -4.91
N HIS A 212 9.34 -10.01 -5.42
CA HIS A 212 8.11 -9.30 -5.81
C HIS A 212 7.13 -9.17 -4.66
N PHE A 213 7.61 -8.70 -3.50
CA PHE A 213 6.85 -8.62 -2.23
C PHE A 213 5.51 -7.86 -2.30
N SER A 214 5.28 -7.04 -3.33
CA SER A 214 3.98 -6.39 -3.58
C SER A 214 2.88 -7.35 -4.06
N HIS A 215 3.26 -8.57 -4.48
CA HIS A 215 2.37 -9.61 -4.99
C HIS A 215 2.42 -10.91 -4.16
N GLY A 216 3.23 -10.95 -3.10
CA GLY A 216 3.39 -12.11 -2.21
C GLY A 216 2.56 -12.03 -0.93
N VAL A 217 3.05 -12.67 0.15
CA VAL A 217 2.30 -12.93 1.40
C VAL A 217 1.83 -11.65 2.11
N GLY A 218 2.45 -10.49 1.84
CA GLY A 218 1.92 -9.17 2.23
C GLY A 218 0.51 -8.83 1.71
N LEU A 219 -0.03 -9.62 0.76
CA LEU A 219 -1.42 -9.54 0.31
C LEU A 219 -2.38 -10.47 1.07
N LEU A 220 -1.89 -11.48 1.80
CA LEU A 220 -2.73 -12.50 2.43
C LEU A 220 -3.79 -11.92 3.39
N PRO A 221 -3.49 -10.94 4.28
CA PRO A 221 -4.53 -10.37 5.14
C PRO A 221 -5.64 -9.68 4.35
N MET A 222 -5.32 -9.05 3.21
CA MET A 222 -6.30 -8.42 2.32
C MET A 222 -7.16 -9.46 1.59
N TYR A 223 -6.62 -10.64 1.25
CA TYR A 223 -7.41 -11.76 0.76
C TYR A 223 -8.36 -12.33 1.83
N VAL A 224 -7.88 -12.50 3.06
CA VAL A 224 -8.71 -12.92 4.21
C VAL A 224 -9.86 -11.94 4.44
N ASP A 225 -9.57 -10.63 4.46
CA ASP A 225 -10.60 -9.59 4.61
C ASP A 225 -11.62 -9.59 3.44
N ARG A 226 -11.17 -9.85 2.20
CA ARG A 226 -12.06 -9.96 1.02
C ARG A 226 -12.92 -11.22 1.02
N ILE A 227 -12.42 -12.37 1.49
CA ILE A 227 -13.25 -13.58 1.70
C ILE A 227 -14.38 -13.25 2.68
N ARG A 228 -14.03 -12.66 3.84
CA ARG A 228 -14.97 -12.30 4.90
C ARG A 228 -15.98 -11.22 4.48
N ALA A 229 -15.62 -10.36 3.54
CA ALA A 229 -16.50 -9.33 2.97
C ALA A 229 -17.32 -9.80 1.76
N GLY A 230 -16.98 -10.94 1.14
CA GLY A 230 -17.66 -11.49 -0.05
C GLY A 230 -17.04 -11.12 -1.40
N GLY A 231 -15.96 -10.33 -1.44
CA GLY A 231 -15.25 -9.97 -2.67
C GLY A 231 -14.34 -11.06 -3.24
N ILE A 232 -14.14 -12.17 -2.52
CA ILE A 232 -13.56 -13.41 -3.04
C ILE A 232 -14.44 -14.57 -2.56
N ASP A 233 -15.00 -15.35 -3.48
CA ASP A 233 -15.66 -16.61 -3.14
C ASP A 233 -14.60 -17.71 -2.91
N PRO A 234 -14.50 -18.31 -1.70
CA PRO A 234 -13.52 -19.37 -1.40
C PRO A 234 -13.89 -20.73 -2.05
N VAL A 235 -15.17 -20.94 -2.39
CA VAL A 235 -15.71 -22.21 -2.91
C VAL A 235 -16.02 -22.19 -4.41
N ALA A 236 -16.10 -21.03 -5.06
CA ALA A 236 -16.30 -20.91 -6.51
C ALA A 236 -15.31 -21.74 -7.36
N ASP A 237 -15.82 -22.34 -8.43
CA ASP A 237 -15.06 -23.04 -9.48
C ASP A 237 -15.15 -22.28 -10.81
N PRO A 238 -14.01 -22.00 -11.49
CA PRO A 238 -14.02 -21.39 -12.81
C PRO A 238 -14.78 -22.22 -13.85
N GLN A 239 -15.56 -21.57 -14.71
CA GLN A 239 -16.44 -22.21 -15.70
C GLN A 239 -16.01 -21.87 -17.13
N TRP A 240 -15.97 -22.85 -18.02
CA TRP A 240 -15.78 -22.61 -19.45
C TRP A 240 -17.07 -22.02 -20.05
N VAL A 241 -16.97 -20.83 -20.64
CA VAL A 241 -18.11 -20.07 -21.19
C VAL A 241 -18.07 -19.89 -22.70
N SER A 242 -16.95 -20.25 -23.34
CA SER A 242 -16.83 -20.39 -24.79
C SER A 242 -15.65 -21.28 -25.13
N GLU A 243 -15.81 -22.20 -26.09
CA GLU A 243 -14.74 -23.04 -26.61
C GLU A 243 -14.85 -23.11 -28.15
N MET A 244 -13.83 -22.63 -28.85
CA MET A 244 -13.73 -22.63 -30.32
C MET A 244 -12.39 -23.26 -30.73
N GLY A 245 -12.32 -24.58 -30.62
CA GLY A 245 -11.07 -25.32 -30.79
C GLY A 245 -10.07 -24.93 -29.68
N VAL A 246 -8.93 -24.36 -30.09
CA VAL A 246 -7.84 -23.93 -29.18
C VAL A 246 -7.92 -22.44 -28.80
N VAL A 247 -9.08 -21.82 -28.99
CA VAL A 247 -9.43 -20.52 -28.40
C VAL A 247 -10.58 -20.73 -27.43
N LYS A 248 -10.33 -20.48 -26.13
CA LYS A 248 -11.31 -20.73 -25.06
C LYS A 248 -11.48 -19.50 -24.17
N VAL A 249 -12.61 -19.40 -23.48
CA VAL A 249 -12.88 -18.35 -22.49
C VAL A 249 -13.37 -18.97 -21.19
N LEU A 250 -12.69 -18.62 -20.11
CA LEU A 250 -12.95 -19.05 -18.74
C LEU A 250 -13.56 -17.88 -17.95
N ASP A 251 -14.61 -18.16 -17.19
CA ASP A 251 -15.22 -17.23 -16.25
C ASP A 251 -14.85 -17.66 -14.83
N ALA A 252 -14.18 -16.79 -14.08
CA ALA A 252 -13.63 -17.11 -12.76
C ALA A 252 -14.66 -17.05 -11.62
N GLN A 253 -15.91 -16.64 -11.91
CA GLN A 253 -17.04 -16.64 -10.97
C GLN A 253 -16.76 -15.92 -9.63
N GLY A 254 -15.92 -14.87 -9.63
CA GLY A 254 -15.54 -14.14 -8.42
C GLY A 254 -14.68 -14.92 -7.42
N GLY A 255 -14.14 -16.08 -7.81
CA GLY A 255 -13.28 -16.90 -6.96
C GLY A 255 -11.86 -16.37 -6.79
N PHE A 256 -10.95 -17.23 -6.34
CA PHE A 256 -9.51 -16.91 -6.25
C PHE A 256 -8.86 -16.78 -7.63
N GLY A 257 -8.18 -15.65 -7.85
CA GLY A 257 -7.52 -15.33 -9.13
C GLY A 257 -6.57 -16.41 -9.62
N GLN A 258 -5.79 -16.96 -8.70
CA GLN A 258 -4.80 -18.00 -8.94
C GLN A 258 -5.40 -19.30 -9.47
N VAL A 259 -6.64 -19.63 -9.09
CA VAL A 259 -7.31 -20.88 -9.49
C VAL A 259 -7.71 -20.82 -10.96
N ALA A 260 -8.26 -19.69 -11.40
CA ALA A 260 -8.60 -19.47 -12.81
C ALA A 260 -7.35 -19.29 -13.68
N ALA A 261 -6.33 -18.59 -13.17
CA ALA A 261 -5.06 -18.36 -13.87
C ALA A 261 -4.25 -19.65 -14.09
N GLU A 262 -4.14 -20.53 -13.08
CA GLU A 262 -3.48 -21.84 -13.20
C GLU A 262 -4.17 -22.72 -14.24
N LEU A 263 -5.51 -22.79 -14.20
CA LEU A 263 -6.29 -23.57 -15.17
C LEU A 263 -6.10 -23.04 -16.59
N ALA A 264 -6.18 -21.72 -16.80
CA ALA A 264 -5.95 -21.10 -18.09
C ALA A 264 -4.53 -21.32 -18.62
N ALA A 265 -3.50 -21.18 -17.76
CA ALA A 265 -2.11 -21.41 -18.11
C ALA A 265 -1.81 -22.89 -18.44
N GLN A 266 -2.44 -23.84 -17.71
CA GLN A 266 -2.34 -25.26 -18.03
C GLN A 266 -3.02 -25.58 -19.37
N THR A 267 -4.29 -25.23 -19.54
CA THR A 267 -5.06 -25.56 -20.75
C THR A 267 -4.46 -24.92 -22.00
N VAL A 268 -4.00 -23.66 -21.95
CA VAL A 268 -3.38 -23.03 -23.13
C VAL A 268 -2.06 -23.70 -23.52
N ALA A 269 -1.27 -24.17 -22.54
CA ALA A 269 0.00 -24.84 -22.79
C ALA A 269 -0.20 -26.26 -23.34
N GLU A 270 -1.18 -26.99 -22.80
CA GLU A 270 -1.62 -28.29 -23.30
C GLU A 270 -2.16 -28.21 -24.74
N ASP A 271 -3.07 -27.27 -25.03
CA ASP A 271 -3.62 -27.05 -26.37
C ASP A 271 -2.52 -26.67 -27.37
N ALA A 272 -1.69 -25.66 -27.04
CA ALA A 272 -0.67 -25.14 -27.95
C ALA A 272 0.42 -26.15 -28.30
N ALA A 273 0.78 -27.04 -27.37
CA ALA A 273 1.74 -28.13 -27.63
C ALA A 273 1.27 -29.08 -28.74
N VAL A 274 -0.05 -29.20 -28.95
CA VAL A 274 -0.67 -30.06 -29.97
C VAL A 274 -1.05 -29.28 -31.24
N SER A 275 -1.62 -28.08 -31.11
CA SER A 275 -2.11 -27.27 -32.24
C SER A 275 -1.08 -26.34 -32.88
N GLY A 276 0.03 -26.08 -32.19
CA GLY A 276 1.00 -25.05 -32.56
C GLY A 276 0.79 -23.69 -31.90
N ILE A 277 -0.47 -23.30 -31.69
CA ILE A 277 -0.86 -22.05 -31.02
C ILE A 277 -2.22 -22.22 -30.33
N ALA A 278 -2.36 -21.64 -29.13
CA ALA A 278 -3.63 -21.59 -28.40
C ALA A 278 -3.78 -20.27 -27.63
N ALA A 279 -5.03 -19.93 -27.26
CA ALA A 279 -5.34 -18.77 -26.44
C ALA A 279 -6.48 -19.07 -25.44
N VAL A 280 -6.31 -18.63 -24.19
CA VAL A 280 -7.35 -18.69 -23.15
C VAL A 280 -7.57 -17.29 -22.56
N GLY A 281 -8.76 -16.75 -22.75
CA GLY A 281 -9.22 -15.56 -22.05
C GLY A 281 -9.79 -15.92 -20.66
N VAL A 282 -9.55 -15.07 -19.66
CA VAL A 282 -10.14 -15.20 -18.32
C VAL A 282 -10.87 -13.91 -17.95
N ARG A 283 -12.10 -14.01 -17.43
CA ARG A 283 -12.95 -12.87 -17.05
C ARG A 283 -13.58 -13.05 -15.66
N GLY A 284 -14.18 -11.98 -15.12
CA GLY A 284 -14.90 -12.03 -13.83
C GLY A 284 -14.00 -12.39 -12.65
N ASN A 285 -12.74 -11.99 -12.72
CA ASN A 285 -11.67 -12.56 -11.90
C ASN A 285 -11.20 -11.63 -10.78
N ASN A 286 -10.51 -12.20 -9.79
CA ASN A 286 -9.76 -11.49 -8.74
C ASN A 286 -8.25 -11.48 -9.04
N HIS A 287 -7.50 -10.67 -8.27
CA HIS A 287 -6.05 -10.49 -8.40
C HIS A 287 -5.28 -11.82 -8.46
N ILE A 288 -4.49 -12.04 -9.52
CA ILE A 288 -3.81 -13.31 -9.81
C ILE A 288 -2.37 -13.40 -9.28
N GLY A 289 -1.84 -12.37 -8.61
CA GLY A 289 -0.43 -12.34 -8.18
C GLY A 289 0.54 -11.98 -9.30
N MET A 290 1.79 -12.43 -9.19
CA MET A 290 2.84 -12.26 -10.21
C MET A 290 2.57 -13.16 -11.42
N LEU A 291 2.70 -12.66 -12.64
CA LEU A 291 2.39 -13.43 -13.86
C LEU A 291 3.40 -14.57 -14.09
N ALA A 292 4.67 -14.36 -13.74
CA ALA A 292 5.73 -15.36 -13.81
C ALA A 292 5.54 -16.56 -12.86
N ALA A 293 4.54 -16.55 -11.96
CA ALA A 293 4.19 -17.68 -11.11
C ALA A 293 3.51 -18.84 -11.89
N TYR A 294 3.02 -18.57 -13.10
CA TYR A 294 2.37 -19.56 -13.99
C TYR A 294 3.34 -20.18 -15.00
N ARG A 295 4.65 -19.89 -14.88
CA ARG A 295 5.72 -20.36 -15.79
C ARG A 295 5.78 -21.88 -15.96
N ASP A 296 5.39 -22.63 -14.93
CA ASP A 296 5.54 -24.09 -14.86
C ASP A 296 4.72 -24.80 -15.94
N SER A 297 3.54 -24.29 -16.29
CA SER A 297 2.71 -24.86 -17.35
C SER A 297 3.35 -24.70 -18.72
N PHE A 298 3.86 -23.50 -19.05
CA PHE A 298 4.59 -23.26 -20.30
C PHE A 298 5.88 -24.09 -20.38
N THR A 299 6.63 -24.14 -19.28
CA THR A 299 7.91 -24.87 -19.17
C THR A 299 7.71 -26.38 -19.29
N ARG A 300 6.73 -26.97 -18.60
CA ARG A 300 6.42 -28.42 -18.64
C ARG A 300 6.01 -28.91 -20.04
N HIS A 301 5.36 -28.06 -20.82
CA HIS A 301 4.88 -28.39 -22.17
C HIS A 301 5.83 -27.94 -23.29
N GLY A 302 6.95 -27.30 -22.97
CA GLY A 302 7.95 -26.85 -23.97
C GLY A 302 7.44 -25.74 -24.89
N VAL A 303 6.47 -24.94 -24.46
CA VAL A 303 5.83 -23.88 -25.26
C VAL A 303 6.20 -22.49 -24.75
N VAL A 304 6.35 -21.53 -25.65
CA VAL A 304 6.54 -20.11 -25.29
C VAL A 304 5.19 -19.54 -24.86
N GLY A 305 5.11 -19.01 -23.63
CA GLY A 305 3.92 -18.39 -23.05
C GLY A 305 3.97 -16.87 -23.11
N LEU A 306 2.82 -16.25 -23.34
CA LEU A 306 2.60 -14.80 -23.26
C LEU A 306 1.31 -14.53 -22.48
N VAL A 307 1.42 -13.77 -21.40
CA VAL A 307 0.31 -13.49 -20.46
C VAL A 307 0.09 -11.99 -20.35
N PHE A 308 -1.17 -11.57 -20.42
CA PHE A 308 -1.65 -10.20 -20.28
C PHE A 308 -2.63 -10.11 -19.11
N ASN A 309 -2.57 -9.04 -18.31
CA ASN A 309 -3.50 -8.80 -17.20
C ASN A 309 -3.95 -7.33 -17.13
N VAL A 310 -5.28 -7.10 -17.07
CA VAL A 310 -5.90 -5.78 -16.81
C VAL A 310 -6.28 -5.63 -15.33
N SER A 311 -6.27 -4.40 -14.81
CA SER A 311 -6.40 -4.11 -13.38
C SER A 311 -7.12 -2.79 -13.06
N GLY A 312 -7.49 -2.58 -11.78
CA GLY A 312 -8.22 -1.37 -11.36
C GLY A 312 -7.38 -0.08 -11.46
N PRO A 313 -8.00 1.10 -11.73
CA PRO A 313 -7.26 2.25 -12.25
C PRO A 313 -6.20 2.78 -11.27
N SER A 314 -4.95 2.72 -11.67
CA SER A 314 -3.78 3.14 -10.87
C SER A 314 -2.69 3.86 -11.68
N VAL A 315 -2.72 3.77 -13.01
CA VAL A 315 -1.76 4.39 -13.93
C VAL A 315 -2.39 5.55 -14.70
N ALA A 316 -1.60 6.62 -14.86
CA ALA A 316 -1.92 7.79 -15.67
C ALA A 316 -1.18 7.74 -17.02
N ALA A 317 -1.90 8.11 -18.09
CA ALA A 317 -1.33 8.34 -19.42
C ALA A 317 -0.34 9.54 -19.41
N PRO A 318 0.54 9.69 -20.42
CA PRO A 318 1.55 10.75 -20.44
C PRO A 318 0.92 12.14 -20.41
N GLY A 319 1.29 12.95 -19.41
CA GLY A 319 0.71 14.28 -19.18
C GLY A 319 -0.68 14.29 -18.53
N ALA A 320 -1.27 13.13 -18.23
CA ALA A 320 -2.53 13.05 -17.47
C ALA A 320 -2.28 13.07 -15.96
N GLY A 321 -3.17 13.74 -15.22
CA GLY A 321 -3.07 13.89 -13.76
C GLY A 321 -3.99 12.99 -12.93
N ARG A 322 -4.50 11.91 -13.53
CA ARG A 322 -5.46 10.99 -12.90
C ARG A 322 -5.23 9.58 -13.41
N ALA A 323 -5.34 8.60 -12.52
CA ALA A 323 -5.35 7.19 -12.88
C ALA A 323 -6.61 6.85 -13.69
N THR A 324 -6.41 6.30 -14.89
CA THR A 324 -7.49 5.84 -15.79
C THR A 324 -7.26 4.45 -16.34
N LEU A 325 -6.00 4.03 -16.43
CA LEU A 325 -5.59 2.68 -16.79
C LEU A 325 -5.17 1.94 -15.52
N GLY A 326 -5.22 0.61 -15.54
CA GLY A 326 -4.66 -0.20 -14.47
C GLY A 326 -3.13 -0.19 -14.51
N ASN A 327 -2.51 -0.81 -13.51
CA ASN A 327 -1.09 -1.15 -13.53
C ASN A 327 -0.92 -2.46 -14.32
N ASP A 328 -1.38 -2.43 -15.56
CA ASP A 328 -1.61 -3.61 -16.39
C ASP A 328 -0.29 -4.24 -16.80
N ALA A 329 -0.25 -5.57 -16.84
CA ALA A 329 0.99 -6.33 -16.86
C ALA A 329 1.10 -7.26 -18.07
N VAL A 330 2.33 -7.45 -18.53
CA VAL A 330 2.71 -8.32 -19.64
C VAL A 330 3.86 -9.22 -19.17
N CYS A 331 3.70 -10.52 -19.38
CA CYS A 331 4.72 -11.52 -19.04
C CYS A 331 4.98 -12.47 -20.21
N LEU A 332 6.24 -12.56 -20.62
CA LEU A 332 6.75 -13.57 -21.55
C LEU A 332 7.48 -14.67 -20.76
N VAL A 333 7.23 -15.93 -21.09
CA VAL A 333 7.95 -17.11 -20.57
C VAL A 333 8.44 -17.94 -21.76
N ALA A 334 9.76 -18.02 -21.95
CA ALA A 334 10.38 -18.89 -22.95
C ALA A 334 11.14 -20.05 -22.26
N PRO A 335 10.68 -21.31 -22.39
CA PRO A 335 11.39 -22.46 -21.84
C PRO A 335 12.78 -22.63 -22.46
N LEU A 336 13.77 -22.95 -21.62
CA LEU A 336 15.13 -23.30 -22.03
C LEU A 336 15.43 -24.74 -21.58
N GLU A 337 16.16 -25.51 -22.38
CA GLU A 337 16.38 -26.93 -22.09
C GLU A 337 17.38 -27.13 -20.95
N GLY A 338 16.97 -27.81 -19.87
CA GLY A 338 17.84 -28.13 -18.74
C GLY A 338 18.21 -26.94 -17.83
N SER A 339 17.63 -25.75 -18.05
CA SER A 339 17.93 -24.53 -17.32
C SER A 339 16.66 -23.75 -16.91
N ARG A 340 16.82 -22.61 -16.22
CA ARG A 340 15.69 -21.74 -15.85
C ARG A 340 15.10 -21.09 -17.11
N PRO A 341 13.76 -20.99 -17.28
CA PRO A 341 13.17 -20.31 -18.42
C PRO A 341 13.56 -18.83 -18.47
N PHE A 342 13.73 -18.29 -19.67
CA PHE A 342 13.87 -16.85 -19.88
C PHE A 342 12.52 -16.17 -19.64
N ILE A 343 12.49 -15.16 -18.77
CA ILE A 343 11.26 -14.49 -18.33
C ILE A 343 11.39 -12.98 -18.44
N VAL A 344 10.35 -12.34 -18.97
CA VAL A 344 10.20 -10.88 -18.99
C VAL A 344 8.82 -10.56 -18.42
N ASP A 345 8.73 -10.19 -17.14
CA ASP A 345 7.47 -9.85 -16.44
C ASP A 345 7.52 -8.40 -15.94
N PHE A 346 6.62 -7.55 -16.44
CA PHE A 346 6.55 -6.15 -16.00
C PHE A 346 5.13 -5.57 -16.10
N ALA A 347 4.89 -4.56 -15.27
CA ALA A 347 3.69 -3.74 -15.31
C ALA A 347 3.91 -2.42 -16.07
N THR A 348 2.82 -1.81 -16.52
CA THR A 348 2.84 -0.61 -17.37
C THR A 348 3.02 0.70 -16.59
N GLY A 349 2.83 0.72 -15.27
CA GLY A 349 3.27 1.83 -14.42
C GLY A 349 4.80 1.83 -14.28
N ILE A 350 5.41 3.02 -14.24
CA ILE A 350 6.87 3.19 -14.07
C ILE A 350 7.41 2.56 -12.76
N VAL A 351 6.54 2.38 -11.76
CA VAL A 351 6.85 1.62 -10.55
C VAL A 351 5.61 0.89 -10.01
N ALA A 352 5.80 -0.28 -9.41
CA ALA A 352 4.74 -0.96 -8.69
C ALA A 352 4.25 -0.12 -7.50
N SER A 353 2.92 0.09 -7.39
CA SER A 353 2.30 0.86 -6.30
C SER A 353 2.65 0.36 -4.88
N GLY A 354 3.08 -0.90 -4.74
CA GLY A 354 3.60 -1.44 -3.47
C GLY A 354 4.88 -0.76 -2.99
N LYS A 355 5.81 -0.40 -3.90
CA LYS A 355 7.07 0.28 -3.54
C LYS A 355 6.83 1.70 -3.02
N ILE A 356 5.80 2.38 -3.54
CA ILE A 356 5.38 3.70 -3.04
C ILE A 356 4.77 3.58 -1.63
N ARG A 357 3.93 2.56 -1.37
CA ARG A 357 3.36 2.35 -0.02
C ARG A 357 4.39 1.88 1.00
N ASP A 358 5.38 1.08 0.59
CA ASP A 358 6.54 0.75 1.43
C ASP A 358 7.32 2.02 1.84
N ALA A 359 7.56 2.94 0.89
CA ALA A 359 8.17 4.23 1.20
C ALA A 359 7.33 5.06 2.18
N ALA A 360 6.00 5.09 2.01
CA ALA A 360 5.07 5.75 2.94
C ALA A 360 5.13 5.16 4.36
N HIS A 361 5.08 3.83 4.49
CA HIS A 361 5.19 3.17 5.81
C HIS A 361 6.54 3.42 6.49
N ARG A 362 7.62 3.59 5.72
CA ARG A 362 8.96 3.91 6.23
C ARG A 362 9.21 5.41 6.42
N GLY A 363 8.24 6.28 6.15
CA GLY A 363 8.40 7.74 6.23
C GLY A 363 9.43 8.30 5.24
N ARG A 364 9.63 7.65 4.09
CA ARG A 364 10.65 7.99 3.09
C ARG A 364 10.01 8.64 1.85
N PRO A 365 10.64 9.67 1.25
CA PRO A 365 10.21 10.21 -0.02
C PRO A 365 10.45 9.19 -1.16
N VAL A 366 9.63 9.29 -2.21
CA VAL A 366 9.84 8.58 -3.49
C VAL A 366 10.50 9.51 -4.51
N PRO A 367 11.17 8.97 -5.55
CA PRO A 367 11.58 9.76 -6.72
C PRO A 367 10.38 10.46 -7.38
N PRO A 368 10.51 11.73 -7.81
CA PRO A 368 9.38 12.53 -8.29
C PRO A 368 8.73 11.99 -9.56
N GLU A 369 9.44 11.19 -10.35
CA GLU A 369 8.92 10.54 -11.56
C GLU A 369 8.06 9.29 -11.28
N TRP A 370 8.05 8.77 -10.06
CA TRP A 370 7.24 7.60 -9.68
C TRP A 370 5.75 7.92 -9.49
N LEU A 371 5.40 9.18 -9.20
CA LEU A 371 4.09 9.55 -8.70
C LEU A 371 3.71 10.99 -9.11
N VAL A 372 2.48 11.17 -9.60
CA VAL A 372 1.86 12.49 -9.72
C VAL A 372 0.78 12.69 -8.67
N ASP A 373 0.64 13.92 -8.16
CA ASP A 373 -0.44 14.31 -7.28
C ASP A 373 -1.80 14.32 -8.01
N ARG A 374 -2.89 14.51 -7.25
CA ARG A 374 -4.27 14.68 -7.77
C ARG A 374 -4.50 15.89 -8.69
N ARG A 375 -3.46 16.66 -9.03
CA ARG A 375 -3.45 17.76 -10.01
C ARG A 375 -2.53 17.46 -11.21
N GLY A 376 -1.92 16.26 -11.28
CA GLY A 376 -1.00 15.84 -12.33
C GLY A 376 0.42 16.39 -12.23
N ARG A 377 0.85 16.81 -11.03
CA ARG A 377 2.19 17.36 -10.79
C ARG A 377 3.08 16.28 -10.16
N PRO A 378 4.32 16.08 -10.65
CA PRO A 378 5.31 15.19 -10.00
C PRO A 378 5.44 15.47 -8.50
N THR A 379 5.53 14.42 -7.68
CA THR A 379 5.58 14.53 -6.23
C THR A 379 6.48 13.47 -5.61
N THR A 380 7.25 13.88 -4.59
CA THR A 380 8.09 12.98 -3.78
C THR A 380 7.38 12.47 -2.52
N ASP A 381 6.21 13.01 -2.19
CA ASP A 381 5.37 12.54 -1.09
C ASP A 381 4.58 11.28 -1.53
N PRO A 382 4.87 10.09 -0.96
CA PRO A 382 4.21 8.85 -1.34
C PRO A 382 2.74 8.78 -0.89
N HIS A 383 2.32 9.56 0.11
CA HIS A 383 0.93 9.59 0.57
C HIS A 383 -0.02 10.18 -0.48
N GLN A 384 0.49 10.92 -1.48
CA GLN A 384 -0.33 11.40 -2.60
C GLN A 384 -0.96 10.25 -3.42
N LEU A 385 -0.39 9.03 -3.42
CA LEU A 385 -0.93 7.89 -4.16
C LEU A 385 -2.36 7.55 -3.73
N ASP A 386 -2.58 7.35 -2.43
CA ASP A 386 -3.90 7.03 -1.89
C ASP A 386 -4.76 8.29 -1.67
N ALA A 387 -4.16 9.49 -1.68
CA ALA A 387 -4.87 10.78 -1.73
C ALA A 387 -5.34 11.20 -3.15
N GLY A 388 -5.44 10.25 -4.09
CA GLY A 388 -5.99 10.47 -5.44
C GLY A 388 -4.98 10.82 -6.53
N GLY A 389 -3.68 10.62 -6.27
CA GLY A 389 -2.62 10.65 -7.27
C GLY A 389 -2.60 9.42 -8.19
N ALA A 390 -1.54 9.29 -8.99
CA ALA A 390 -1.39 8.19 -9.95
C ALA A 390 0.08 7.89 -10.28
N VAL A 391 0.37 6.62 -10.62
CA VAL A 391 1.67 6.22 -11.16
C VAL A 391 1.75 6.61 -12.64
N PRO A 392 2.79 7.31 -13.12
CA PRO A 392 2.95 7.55 -14.56
C PRO A 392 3.23 6.26 -15.33
N VAL A 393 2.72 6.14 -16.56
CA VAL A 393 3.06 5.02 -17.45
C VAL A 393 4.55 5.03 -17.86
N PHE A 394 5.21 3.88 -17.92
CA PHE A 394 6.61 3.79 -18.33
C PHE A 394 6.80 4.23 -19.79
N GLY A 395 8.00 4.72 -20.15
CA GLY A 395 8.36 5.00 -21.55
C GLY A 395 7.46 6.00 -22.29
N GLY A 396 6.63 6.77 -21.59
CA GLY A 396 5.69 7.73 -22.16
C GLY A 396 4.68 7.07 -23.10
N TYR A 397 4.56 7.59 -24.32
CA TYR A 397 3.57 7.09 -25.29
C TYR A 397 3.78 5.62 -25.70
N LYS A 398 4.99 5.06 -25.51
CA LYS A 398 5.28 3.65 -25.82
C LYS A 398 4.67 2.71 -24.78
N GLY A 399 4.84 2.98 -23.49
CA GLY A 399 4.17 2.19 -22.44
C GLY A 399 2.66 2.39 -22.44
N LEU A 400 2.17 3.58 -22.83
CA LEU A 400 0.73 3.76 -23.13
C LEU A 400 0.27 2.81 -24.25
N GLY A 401 1.07 2.63 -25.30
CA GLY A 401 0.80 1.64 -26.34
C GLY A 401 0.73 0.21 -25.80
N VAL A 402 1.66 -0.20 -24.93
CA VAL A 402 1.65 -1.52 -24.28
C VAL A 402 0.42 -1.70 -23.38
N ALA A 403 0.06 -0.68 -22.60
CA ALA A 403 -1.15 -0.70 -21.77
C ALA A 403 -2.43 -0.83 -22.63
N LEU A 404 -2.54 -0.07 -23.73
CA LEU A 404 -3.70 -0.15 -24.63
C LEU A 404 -3.78 -1.48 -25.40
N ILE A 405 -2.65 -2.11 -25.74
CA ILE A 405 -2.63 -3.48 -26.27
C ILE A 405 -3.14 -4.47 -25.21
N THR A 406 -2.74 -4.31 -23.95
CA THR A 406 -3.14 -5.15 -22.82
C THR A 406 -4.64 -4.99 -22.52
N GLU A 407 -5.15 -3.75 -22.47
CA GLU A 407 -6.58 -3.42 -22.38
C GLU A 407 -7.40 -4.05 -23.51
N VAL A 408 -6.93 -4.01 -24.76
CA VAL A 408 -7.68 -4.60 -25.88
C VAL A 408 -7.69 -6.13 -25.83
N LEU A 409 -6.57 -6.77 -25.52
CA LEU A 409 -6.46 -8.25 -25.52
C LEU A 409 -7.05 -8.90 -24.26
N ALA A 410 -6.65 -8.46 -23.08
CA ALA A 410 -7.10 -9.03 -21.81
C ALA A 410 -8.40 -8.37 -21.31
N GLY A 411 -8.56 -7.05 -21.47
CA GLY A 411 -9.76 -6.32 -21.06
C GLY A 411 -10.94 -6.56 -21.98
N VAL A 412 -10.89 -5.97 -23.19
CA VAL A 412 -12.02 -5.91 -24.12
C VAL A 412 -12.33 -7.27 -24.73
N LEU A 413 -11.32 -7.98 -25.24
CA LEU A 413 -11.51 -9.25 -25.96
C LEU A 413 -11.76 -10.45 -25.03
N ALA A 414 -10.89 -10.69 -24.04
CA ALA A 414 -11.06 -11.78 -23.09
C ALA A 414 -12.07 -11.46 -21.97
N GLY A 415 -11.95 -10.28 -21.37
CA GLY A 415 -12.69 -9.89 -20.16
C GLY A 415 -14.10 -9.33 -20.38
N ALA A 416 -14.40 -8.80 -21.57
CA ALA A 416 -15.52 -7.88 -21.82
C ALA A 416 -15.55 -6.67 -20.84
N THR A 417 -14.37 -6.28 -20.36
CA THR A 417 -14.13 -5.23 -19.35
C THR A 417 -13.05 -4.24 -19.82
N ILE A 418 -12.75 -3.23 -19.01
CA ILE A 418 -11.66 -2.26 -19.18
C ILE A 418 -11.25 -1.75 -17.79
N SER A 419 -10.05 -1.22 -17.59
CA SER A 419 -9.59 -0.78 -16.26
C SER A 419 -10.59 0.10 -15.49
N PRO A 420 -11.28 1.10 -16.09
CA PRO A 420 -12.31 1.91 -15.41
C PRO A 420 -13.52 1.16 -14.87
N ARG A 421 -13.70 -0.12 -15.21
CA ARG A 421 -14.78 -1.02 -14.73
C ARG A 421 -14.30 -2.07 -13.74
N VAL A 422 -12.99 -2.18 -13.49
CA VAL A 422 -12.40 -3.15 -12.56
C VAL A 422 -12.43 -2.58 -11.14
N HIS A 423 -13.15 -3.25 -10.23
CA HIS A 423 -13.28 -2.86 -8.83
C HIS A 423 -11.93 -2.93 -8.09
N LYS A 424 -11.67 -1.96 -7.21
CA LYS A 424 -10.40 -1.81 -6.50
C LYS A 424 -10.36 -2.65 -5.23
N GLN A 425 -9.58 -3.72 -5.25
CA GLN A 425 -9.42 -4.72 -4.17
C GLN A 425 -9.42 -4.21 -2.71
N ARG A 426 -8.87 -3.00 -2.43
CA ARG A 426 -8.80 -2.39 -1.09
C ARG A 426 -9.87 -1.32 -0.79
N ALA A 427 -10.54 -0.79 -1.80
CA ALA A 427 -11.61 0.21 -1.64
C ALA A 427 -13.01 -0.40 -1.76
N GLU A 428 -13.12 -1.51 -2.49
CA GLU A 428 -14.34 -2.29 -2.74
C GLU A 428 -14.07 -3.75 -2.31
N PRO A 429 -13.91 -4.01 -0.99
CA PRO A 429 -13.49 -5.32 -0.47
C PRO A 429 -14.58 -6.40 -0.58
N ASP A 430 -15.84 -5.97 -0.72
CA ASP A 430 -17.07 -6.74 -0.78
C ASP A 430 -17.49 -7.13 -2.22
N HIS A 431 -16.91 -6.49 -3.23
CA HIS A 431 -17.17 -6.78 -4.65
C HIS A 431 -16.01 -7.59 -5.25
N PRO A 432 -16.27 -8.64 -6.07
CA PRO A 432 -15.28 -9.21 -6.97
C PRO A 432 -14.60 -8.14 -7.82
N MET A 433 -13.31 -8.31 -8.16
CA MET A 433 -12.61 -7.27 -8.91
C MET A 433 -13.12 -7.07 -10.34
N ASP A 434 -13.70 -8.10 -10.98
CA ASP A 434 -13.99 -8.12 -12.42
C ASP A 434 -12.77 -7.78 -13.29
N CYS A 435 -11.57 -8.14 -12.81
CA CYS A 435 -10.36 -8.09 -13.62
C CYS A 435 -10.30 -9.27 -14.60
N SER A 436 -9.38 -9.20 -15.56
CA SER A 436 -9.33 -10.14 -16.67
C SER A 436 -7.93 -10.33 -17.22
N GLN A 437 -7.71 -11.47 -17.88
CA GLN A 437 -6.43 -11.90 -18.40
C GLN A 437 -6.58 -12.51 -19.79
N MET A 438 -5.50 -12.50 -20.56
CA MET A 438 -5.35 -13.27 -21.79
C MET A 438 -4.05 -14.06 -21.71
N PHE A 439 -4.15 -15.38 -21.79
CA PHE A 439 -3.02 -16.30 -21.89
C PHE A 439 -2.91 -16.77 -23.34
N ILE A 440 -1.72 -16.74 -23.91
CA ILE A 440 -1.43 -17.23 -25.27
C ILE A 440 -0.20 -18.14 -25.18
N ALA A 441 -0.19 -19.25 -25.90
CA ALA A 441 0.98 -20.12 -25.99
C ALA A 441 1.30 -20.51 -27.43
N PHE A 442 2.59 -20.67 -27.71
CA PHE A 442 3.17 -20.95 -29.02
C PHE A 442 4.12 -22.15 -28.90
N SER A 443 3.88 -23.23 -29.64
CA SER A 443 4.78 -24.38 -29.67
C SER A 443 5.91 -24.16 -30.70
N PRO A 444 7.19 -24.26 -30.31
CA PRO A 444 8.33 -24.08 -31.23
C PRO A 444 8.24 -24.97 -32.48
N ARG A 445 7.66 -26.16 -32.33
CA ARG A 445 7.39 -27.12 -33.41
C ARG A 445 6.57 -26.57 -34.57
N ALA A 446 5.62 -25.66 -34.30
CA ALA A 446 4.84 -25.00 -35.35
C ALA A 446 5.66 -23.99 -36.18
N PHE A 447 6.83 -23.60 -35.69
CA PHE A 447 7.80 -22.72 -36.34
C PHE A 447 9.03 -23.48 -36.85
N GLY A 448 9.00 -24.82 -36.83
CA GLY A 448 10.07 -25.69 -37.32
C GLY A 448 11.14 -26.07 -36.29
N ASP A 449 10.80 -26.10 -35.00
CA ASP A 449 11.69 -26.46 -33.88
C ASP A 449 13.01 -25.64 -33.85
N PRO A 450 12.93 -24.29 -33.78
CA PRO A 450 14.12 -23.44 -33.71
C PRO A 450 14.91 -23.68 -32.40
N PRO A 451 16.26 -23.51 -32.41
CA PRO A 451 17.11 -23.71 -31.25
C PRO A 451 17.00 -22.53 -30.27
N ILE A 452 15.89 -22.48 -29.52
CA ILE A 452 15.57 -21.37 -28.61
C ILE A 452 16.65 -21.17 -27.53
N HIS A 453 17.23 -22.24 -26.98
CA HIS A 453 18.27 -22.13 -25.96
C HIS A 453 19.51 -21.39 -26.50
N GLU A 454 20.03 -21.85 -27.63
CA GLU A 454 21.22 -21.28 -28.28
C GLU A 454 21.00 -19.80 -28.67
N LEU A 455 19.84 -19.50 -29.29
CA LEU A 455 19.52 -18.14 -29.75
C LEU A 455 19.19 -17.17 -28.60
N VAL A 456 18.65 -17.65 -27.47
CA VAL A 456 18.48 -16.84 -26.26
C VAL A 456 19.84 -16.54 -25.63
N ASP A 457 20.76 -17.49 -25.58
CA ASP A 457 22.10 -17.25 -25.03
C ASP A 457 22.96 -16.35 -25.95
N GLU A 458 22.89 -16.50 -27.27
CA GLU A 458 23.47 -15.52 -28.21
C GLU A 458 22.92 -14.10 -28.00
N LEU A 459 21.62 -13.97 -27.72
CA LEU A 459 20.97 -12.70 -27.39
C LEU A 459 21.45 -12.15 -26.03
N ARG A 460 21.58 -12.99 -25.00
CA ARG A 460 22.15 -12.62 -23.70
C ARG A 460 23.57 -12.09 -23.85
N GLU A 461 24.42 -12.80 -24.59
CA GLU A 461 25.76 -12.32 -24.92
C GLU A 461 25.74 -11.02 -25.74
N ALA A 462 24.81 -10.85 -26.68
CA ALA A 462 24.69 -9.64 -27.48
C ALA A 462 24.32 -8.41 -26.63
N VAL A 463 23.48 -8.59 -25.60
CA VAL A 463 23.19 -7.57 -24.58
C VAL A 463 24.45 -7.25 -23.76
N VAL A 464 25.16 -8.28 -23.26
CA VAL A 464 26.41 -8.10 -22.50
C VAL A 464 27.47 -7.35 -23.33
N ARG A 465 27.65 -7.70 -24.60
CA ARG A 465 28.55 -7.00 -25.55
C ARG A 465 28.19 -5.54 -25.81
N GLY A 466 26.98 -5.10 -25.45
CA GLY A 466 26.55 -3.70 -25.53
C GLY A 466 27.16 -2.81 -24.43
N TYR A 467 27.65 -3.38 -23.33
CA TYR A 467 28.25 -2.62 -22.22
C TYR A 467 29.74 -2.34 -22.50
N LEU A 468 30.06 -1.09 -22.81
CA LEU A 468 31.42 -0.62 -23.10
C LEU A 468 32.26 -0.31 -21.84
N GLY A 469 31.76 -0.66 -20.66
CA GLY A 469 32.37 -0.38 -19.36
C GLY A 469 32.10 -1.53 -18.38
N GLU A 470 31.92 -1.20 -17.10
CA GLU A 470 31.52 -2.19 -16.10
C GLU A 470 30.10 -2.69 -16.36
N LEU A 471 29.93 -4.02 -16.34
CA LEU A 471 28.65 -4.69 -16.54
C LEU A 471 27.87 -4.66 -15.21
N PRO A 472 26.64 -4.14 -15.15
CA PRO A 472 25.87 -4.09 -13.91
C PRO A 472 25.38 -5.49 -13.49
N ASP A 473 25.25 -5.70 -12.18
CA ASP A 473 24.79 -6.96 -11.55
C ASP A 473 23.48 -7.50 -12.16
N VAL A 474 22.62 -6.60 -12.64
CA VAL A 474 21.39 -6.90 -13.37
C VAL A 474 21.45 -6.17 -14.72
N HIS A 475 21.65 -6.93 -15.79
CA HIS A 475 21.68 -6.47 -17.19
C HIS A 475 20.64 -7.19 -18.06
N LEU A 476 20.05 -8.28 -17.57
CA LEU A 476 18.92 -9.01 -18.16
C LEU A 476 17.76 -9.05 -17.15
N PRO A 477 16.50 -9.08 -17.61
CA PRO A 477 15.34 -8.94 -16.73
C PRO A 477 15.29 -10.02 -15.65
N GLU A 478 15.49 -11.29 -16.00
CA GLU A 478 15.29 -12.44 -15.11
C GLU A 478 16.36 -12.63 -14.03
N GLN A 479 17.46 -11.87 -14.09
CA GLN A 479 18.59 -12.02 -13.18
C GLN A 479 18.26 -11.56 -11.75
N GLN A 480 17.45 -10.50 -11.62
CA GLN A 480 17.07 -9.96 -10.32
C GLN A 480 16.22 -10.98 -9.53
N GLU A 481 15.23 -11.58 -10.20
CA GLU A 481 14.37 -12.62 -9.62
C GLU A 481 15.16 -13.89 -9.34
N THR A 482 16.03 -14.32 -10.25
CA THR A 482 16.85 -15.53 -10.07
C THR A 482 17.75 -15.40 -8.83
N ALA A 483 18.47 -14.28 -8.71
CA ALA A 483 19.32 -14.02 -7.55
C ALA A 483 18.52 -13.83 -6.25
N ALA A 484 17.26 -13.36 -6.31
CA ALA A 484 16.37 -13.30 -5.17
C ALA A 484 15.89 -14.70 -4.75
N GLU A 485 15.44 -15.52 -5.70
CA GLU A 485 14.94 -16.88 -5.47
C GLU A 485 16.03 -17.77 -4.86
N GLU A 486 17.27 -17.65 -5.32
CA GLU A 486 18.42 -18.37 -4.74
C GLU A 486 18.75 -17.94 -3.30
N ARG A 487 18.56 -16.66 -2.95
CA ARG A 487 18.66 -16.22 -1.55
C ARG A 487 17.50 -16.79 -0.74
N ALA A 488 16.27 -16.65 -1.23
CA ALA A 488 15.07 -17.15 -0.56
C ALA A 488 15.10 -18.67 -0.28
N HIS A 489 15.70 -19.46 -1.18
CA HIS A 489 15.87 -20.90 -1.00
C HIS A 489 16.93 -21.29 0.05
N ARG A 490 17.96 -20.47 0.27
CA ARG A 490 19.01 -20.73 1.29
C ARG A 490 18.67 -20.13 2.65
N ASP A 491 18.19 -18.89 2.62
CA ASP A 491 18.16 -17.97 3.75
C ASP A 491 16.73 -17.83 4.30
N GLY A 492 15.70 -18.19 3.51
CA GLY A 492 14.29 -17.89 3.76
C GLY A 492 13.89 -16.49 3.27
N VAL A 493 12.61 -16.12 3.44
CA VAL A 493 12.09 -14.79 3.10
C VAL A 493 11.71 -14.01 4.35
N ARG A 494 11.99 -12.70 4.34
CA ARG A 494 11.59 -11.78 5.40
C ARG A 494 10.11 -11.44 5.25
N VAL A 495 9.29 -11.84 6.21
CA VAL A 495 7.86 -11.50 6.25
C VAL A 495 7.65 -10.32 7.21
N PRO A 496 6.92 -9.26 6.85
CA PRO A 496 6.70 -8.13 7.75
C PRO A 496 6.01 -8.56 9.05
N ARG A 497 6.54 -8.13 10.21
CA ARG A 497 6.00 -8.50 11.53
C ARG A 497 4.50 -8.18 11.66
N ALA A 498 4.04 -7.06 11.10
CA ALA A 498 2.62 -6.69 11.08
C ALA A 498 1.71 -7.70 10.36
N VAL A 499 2.22 -8.46 9.37
CA VAL A 499 1.47 -9.53 8.69
C VAL A 499 1.37 -10.76 9.58
N VAL A 500 2.48 -11.14 10.22
CA VAL A 500 2.55 -12.22 11.22
C VAL A 500 1.56 -11.98 12.36
N ASP A 501 1.60 -10.77 12.93
CA ASP A 501 0.77 -10.37 14.06
C ASP A 501 -0.72 -10.28 13.67
N GLN A 502 -1.05 -9.75 12.48
CA GLN A 502 -2.43 -9.67 11.99
C GLN A 502 -3.04 -11.05 11.69
N LEU A 503 -2.23 -12.04 11.28
CA LEU A 503 -2.66 -13.41 11.00
C LEU A 503 -2.57 -14.34 12.22
N GLY A 504 -1.95 -13.89 13.33
CA GLY A 504 -1.78 -14.67 14.55
C GLY A 504 -0.84 -15.87 14.39
N TRP A 505 0.18 -15.75 13.53
CA TRP A 505 1.15 -16.82 13.29
C TRP A 505 2.18 -16.92 14.43
N ASP A 506 2.27 -18.10 15.05
CA ASP A 506 3.33 -18.42 16.01
C ASP A 506 4.63 -18.77 15.27
N VAL A 507 5.33 -17.73 14.83
CA VAL A 507 6.72 -17.83 14.36
C VAL A 507 7.63 -17.22 15.41
N GLY A 508 8.68 -17.97 15.75
CA GLY A 508 9.48 -17.75 16.96
C GLY A 508 10.01 -16.32 17.16
N ALA A 509 10.32 -16.01 18.41
CA ALA A 509 11.05 -14.79 18.76
C ALA A 509 12.37 -14.70 17.97
N PRO A 510 12.75 -13.49 17.50
CA PRO A 510 13.89 -13.30 16.59
C PRO A 510 15.26 -13.50 17.27
#